data_AF-A0A915HGC8-F1
#
_entry.id   AF-A0A915HGC8-F1
#
_cell.length_a   1.000
_cell.length_b   1.000
_cell.length_c   1.000
_cell.angle_alpha   90.00
_cell.angle_beta   90.00
_cell.angle_gamma   90.00
#
_symmetry.space_group_name_H-M   'P 1'
#
loop_
_entity.id
_entity.type
_entity.pdbx_description
1 polymer ?
#
loop_
_entity_poly.entity_id
_entity_poly.type
_entity_poly.pdbx_seq_one_letter_code
_entity_poly.pdbx_strand_id
1 'polypeptide(L)'
;MSFAKECKALFNSKCFYEILGLSKDDDVKPAEIKKAYYKASLLYHPDRCEKNQEESATKKFQALSKIYSVLSDKEKRAIYDETGEIDDEALNNNENDKDWIAYWRLLFKKVTVEDIKKFEEKYKNSEEERDDLKHAYLKFKGDFTKILENIFCSTLDDEDRLKSIITEMIEKENLPKYKAFTNESKNKQAARKRKVKFLNVNDSITLPAF
;
A
#
# COMPACT_ATOMS: atom_id res chain seq x y z
N MET A 1 -31.36 -9.98 13.40
CA MET A 1 -30.70 -11.17 12.83
C MET A 1 -29.27 -11.13 13.32
N SER A 2 -28.71 -12.26 13.80
CA SER A 2 -27.30 -12.32 14.23
C SER A 2 -26.36 -11.74 13.17
N PHE A 3 -25.39 -10.90 13.57
CA PHE A 3 -24.39 -10.34 12.67
C PHE A 3 -23.58 -11.41 11.92
N ALA A 4 -23.38 -12.59 12.53
CA ALA A 4 -22.75 -13.73 11.85
C ALA A 4 -23.58 -14.24 10.66
N LYS A 5 -24.93 -14.15 10.72
CA LYS A 5 -25.81 -14.50 9.59
C LYS A 5 -25.73 -13.45 8.48
N GLU A 6 -25.64 -12.17 8.85
CA GLU A 6 -25.42 -11.07 7.90
C GLU A 6 -24.09 -11.24 7.16
N CYS A 7 -23.00 -11.52 7.88
CA CYS A 7 -21.69 -11.80 7.30
C CYS A 7 -21.75 -12.97 6.31
N LYS A 8 -22.44 -14.06 6.66
CA LYS A 8 -22.63 -15.20 5.76
C LYS A 8 -23.38 -14.81 4.48
N ALA A 9 -24.41 -13.97 4.58
CA ALA A 9 -25.16 -13.52 3.41
C ALA A 9 -24.34 -12.60 2.49
N LEU A 10 -23.47 -11.75 3.06
CA LEU A 10 -22.69 -10.76 2.31
C LEU A 10 -21.39 -11.32 1.71
N PHE A 11 -20.70 -12.20 2.44
CA PHE A 11 -19.34 -12.66 2.13
C PHE A 11 -19.22 -14.19 2.02
N ASN A 12 -20.31 -14.94 2.21
CA ASN A 12 -20.32 -16.40 2.23
C ASN A 12 -19.41 -17.04 3.32
N SER A 13 -19.00 -16.25 4.32
CA SER A 13 -18.28 -16.73 5.50
C SER A 13 -18.85 -16.10 6.77
N LYS A 14 -18.70 -16.82 7.89
CA LYS A 14 -18.99 -16.32 9.25
C LYS A 14 -17.70 -15.94 10.00
N CYS A 15 -16.54 -16.33 9.48
CA CYS A 15 -15.26 -16.07 10.12
C CYS A 15 -14.76 -14.68 9.73
N PHE A 16 -14.51 -13.82 10.71
CA PHE A 16 -14.12 -12.44 10.48
C PHE A 16 -12.73 -12.31 9.87
N TYR A 17 -11.81 -13.20 10.26
CA TYR A 17 -10.49 -13.31 9.65
C TYR A 17 -10.59 -13.65 8.17
N GLU A 18 -11.37 -14.67 7.81
CA GLU A 18 -11.58 -15.05 6.41
C GLU A 18 -12.22 -13.93 5.59
N ILE A 19 -13.18 -13.20 6.16
CA ILE A 19 -13.82 -12.05 5.49
C ILE A 19 -12.80 -10.94 5.21
N LEU A 20 -11.83 -10.73 6.11
CA LEU A 20 -10.72 -9.81 5.87
C LEU A 20 -9.61 -10.40 4.98
N GLY A 21 -9.70 -11.68 4.60
CA GLY A 21 -8.67 -12.39 3.83
C GLY A 21 -7.43 -12.77 4.66
N LEU A 22 -7.61 -12.97 5.96
CA LEU A 22 -6.59 -13.42 6.90
C LEU A 22 -6.83 -14.88 7.28
N SER A 23 -5.74 -15.62 7.51
CA SER A 23 -5.82 -16.92 8.18
C SER A 23 -6.11 -16.70 9.67
N LYS A 24 -6.90 -17.58 10.29
CA LYS A 24 -7.20 -17.52 11.72
C LYS A 24 -6.01 -17.95 12.60
N ASP A 25 -4.89 -18.38 12.01
CA ASP A 25 -3.69 -18.81 12.76
C ASP A 25 -3.34 -17.76 13.84
N ASP A 26 -3.16 -18.20 15.09
CA ASP A 26 -3.25 -17.43 16.34
C ASP A 26 -2.30 -16.21 16.49
N ASP A 27 -1.49 -15.89 15.47
CA ASP A 27 -0.48 -14.83 15.48
C ASP A 27 -0.86 -13.57 14.68
N VAL A 28 -2.12 -13.40 14.28
CA VAL A 28 -2.52 -12.21 13.51
C VAL A 28 -2.30 -10.93 14.31
N LYS A 29 -1.36 -10.07 13.84
CA LYS A 29 -1.02 -8.81 14.53
C LYS A 29 -2.07 -7.72 14.26
N PRO A 30 -2.28 -6.76 15.18
CA PRO A 30 -3.19 -5.63 14.95
C PRO A 30 -2.89 -4.84 13.67
N ALA A 31 -1.60 -4.72 13.31
CA ALA A 31 -1.17 -4.07 12.08
C ALA A 31 -1.63 -4.82 10.81
N GLU A 32 -1.68 -6.15 10.85
CA GLU A 32 -2.14 -6.98 9.73
C GLU A 32 -3.66 -6.90 9.57
N ILE A 33 -4.40 -6.89 10.69
CA ILE A 33 -5.85 -6.66 10.71
C ILE A 33 -6.19 -5.31 10.09
N LYS A 34 -5.48 -4.24 10.50
CA LYS A 34 -5.66 -2.89 9.94
C LYS A 34 -5.36 -2.85 8.44
N LYS A 35 -4.29 -3.53 8.00
CA LYS A 35 -3.91 -3.60 6.57
C LYS A 35 -4.92 -4.39 5.74
N ALA A 36 -5.40 -5.51 6.26
CA ALA A 36 -6.41 -6.35 5.62
C ALA A 36 -7.75 -5.61 5.49
N TYR A 37 -8.18 -4.97 6.58
CA TYR A 37 -9.35 -4.08 6.58
C TYR A 37 -9.22 -2.98 5.54
N TYR A 38 -8.10 -2.25 5.50
CA TYR A 38 -7.88 -1.20 4.51
C TYR A 38 -8.09 -1.70 3.06
N LYS A 39 -7.52 -2.85 2.72
CA LYS A 39 -7.66 -3.47 1.40
C LYS A 39 -9.11 -3.84 1.09
N ALA A 40 -9.79 -4.49 2.03
CA ALA A 40 -11.18 -4.91 1.87
C ALA A 40 -12.12 -3.69 1.76
N SER A 41 -11.91 -2.66 2.58
CA SER A 41 -12.68 -1.41 2.52
C SER A 41 -12.55 -0.70 1.17
N LEU A 42 -11.36 -0.70 0.56
CA LEU A 42 -11.14 -0.10 -0.76
C LEU A 42 -11.90 -0.83 -1.88
N LEU A 43 -12.13 -2.14 -1.73
CA LEU A 43 -12.85 -2.96 -2.70
C LEU A 43 -14.36 -2.68 -2.68
N TYR A 44 -14.91 -2.44 -1.49
CA TYR A 44 -16.35 -2.19 -1.29
C TYR A 44 -16.65 -0.73 -0.95
N HIS A 45 -15.73 0.20 -1.25
CA HIS A 45 -15.96 1.61 -0.97
C HIS A 45 -17.04 2.17 -1.90
N PRO A 46 -18.04 2.92 -1.39
CA PRO A 46 -19.14 3.43 -2.21
C PRO A 46 -18.68 4.33 -3.37
N ASP A 47 -17.64 5.14 -3.16
CA ASP A 47 -17.01 6.01 -4.19
C ASP A 47 -16.38 5.26 -5.38
N ARG A 48 -16.18 3.94 -5.27
CA ARG A 48 -15.53 3.12 -6.31
C ARG A 48 -16.48 2.14 -7.00
N CYS A 49 -17.75 2.12 -6.62
CA CYS A 49 -18.72 1.16 -7.13
C CYS A 49 -19.58 1.76 -8.25
N GLU A 50 -20.00 0.91 -9.18
CA GLU A 50 -21.00 1.29 -10.19
C GLU A 50 -22.34 1.62 -9.49
N LYS A 51 -23.12 2.55 -10.04
CA LYS A 51 -24.37 3.06 -9.43
C LYS A 51 -25.41 1.97 -9.10
N ASN A 52 -25.39 0.85 -9.82
CA ASN A 52 -26.25 -0.32 -9.60
C ASN A 52 -25.80 -1.24 -8.45
N GLN A 53 -24.59 -1.04 -7.90
CA GLN A 53 -24.01 -1.86 -6.83
C GLN A 53 -23.84 -1.09 -5.50
N GLU A 54 -24.21 0.19 -5.47
CA GLU A 54 -24.00 1.10 -4.35
C GLU A 54 -24.57 0.59 -3.02
N GLU A 55 -25.81 0.07 -3.03
CA GLU A 55 -26.44 -0.48 -1.82
C GLU A 55 -25.71 -1.71 -1.27
N SER A 56 -25.28 -2.62 -2.16
CA SER A 56 -24.57 -3.84 -1.79
C SER A 56 -23.17 -3.51 -1.26
N ALA A 57 -22.48 -2.56 -1.89
CA ALA A 57 -21.18 -2.05 -1.45
C ALA A 57 -21.28 -1.38 -0.07
N THR A 58 -22.30 -0.54 0.13
CA THR A 58 -22.54 0.14 1.41
C THR A 58 -22.74 -0.86 2.55
N LYS A 59 -23.59 -1.89 2.36
CA LYS A 59 -23.80 -2.95 3.35
C LYS A 59 -22.52 -3.73 3.65
N LYS A 60 -21.75 -4.09 2.61
CA LYS A 60 -20.45 -4.76 2.79
C LYS A 60 -19.44 -3.89 3.53
N PHE A 61 -19.38 -2.59 3.21
CA PHE A 61 -18.48 -1.64 3.87
C PHE A 61 -18.82 -1.46 5.35
N GLN A 62 -20.11 -1.33 5.67
CA GLN A 62 -20.59 -1.26 7.05
C GLN A 62 -20.25 -2.55 7.81
N ALA A 63 -20.50 -3.72 7.22
CA ALA A 63 -20.15 -5.00 7.82
C ALA A 63 -18.63 -5.14 8.06
N LEU A 64 -17.79 -4.73 7.10
CA LEU A 64 -16.33 -4.71 7.28
C LEU A 64 -15.90 -3.78 8.41
N SER A 65 -16.54 -2.62 8.54
CA SER A 65 -16.25 -1.66 9.61
C SER A 65 -16.60 -2.24 10.98
N LYS A 66 -17.74 -2.94 11.09
CA LYS A 66 -18.13 -3.68 12.30
C LYS A 66 -17.11 -4.77 12.64
N ILE A 67 -16.74 -5.61 11.65
CA ILE A 67 -15.72 -6.65 11.81
C ILE A 67 -14.40 -6.05 12.33
N TYR A 68 -13.93 -4.95 11.73
CA TYR A 68 -12.71 -4.29 12.17
C TYR A 68 -12.83 -3.74 13.59
N SER A 69 -13.97 -3.16 13.98
CA SER A 69 -14.17 -2.63 15.33
C SER A 69 -14.11 -3.70 16.42
N VAL A 70 -14.39 -4.96 16.06
CA VAL A 70 -14.20 -6.12 16.92
C VAL A 70 -12.75 -6.54 16.93
N LEU A 71 -12.19 -6.84 15.76
CA LEU A 71 -10.86 -7.47 15.67
C LEU A 71 -9.71 -6.52 16.07
N SER A 72 -9.93 -5.21 16.00
CA SER A 72 -8.94 -4.20 16.41
C SER A 72 -8.92 -3.96 17.93
N ASP A 73 -10.01 -4.29 18.62
CA ASP A 73 -10.12 -4.17 20.07
C ASP A 73 -9.72 -5.49 20.73
N LYS A 74 -8.74 -5.45 21.64
CA LYS A 74 -8.18 -6.65 22.25
C LYS A 74 -9.21 -7.43 23.07
N GLU A 75 -10.11 -6.74 23.77
CA GLU A 75 -11.12 -7.37 24.62
C GLU A 75 -12.21 -7.99 23.75
N LYS A 76 -12.72 -7.25 22.76
CA LYS A 76 -13.75 -7.77 21.85
C LYS A 76 -13.24 -8.91 20.97
N ARG A 77 -11.98 -8.82 20.54
CA ARG A 77 -11.31 -9.91 19.82
C ARG A 77 -11.20 -11.16 20.68
N ALA A 78 -10.77 -11.05 21.94
CA ALA A 78 -10.67 -12.20 22.82
C ALA A 78 -12.03 -12.90 22.99
N ILE A 79 -13.10 -12.12 23.19
CA ILE A 79 -14.47 -12.64 23.27
C ILE A 79 -14.83 -13.38 21.97
N TYR A 80 -14.60 -12.76 20.81
CA TYR A 80 -14.87 -13.38 19.51
C TYR A 80 -14.06 -14.67 19.29
N ASP A 81 -12.79 -14.69 19.70
CA ASP A 81 -11.91 -15.84 19.54
C ASP A 81 -12.37 -17.03 20.41
N GLU A 82 -12.92 -16.76 21.60
CA GLU A 82 -13.47 -17.75 22.52
C GLU A 82 -14.86 -18.27 22.11
N THR A 83 -15.78 -17.38 21.72
CA THR A 83 -17.19 -17.72 21.51
C THR A 83 -17.54 -17.97 20.04
N GLY A 84 -16.77 -17.41 19.10
CA GLY A 84 -17.08 -17.39 17.66
C GLY A 84 -18.28 -16.52 17.28
N GLU A 85 -18.92 -15.86 18.25
CA GLU A 85 -20.10 -15.00 18.07
C GLU A 85 -19.94 -13.71 18.88
N ILE A 86 -20.66 -12.66 18.49
CA ILE A 86 -20.57 -11.35 19.15
C ILE A 86 -21.98 -10.89 19.43
N ASP A 87 -22.15 -10.25 20.58
CA ASP A 87 -23.38 -9.58 20.91
C ASP A 87 -23.64 -8.41 19.94
N ASP A 88 -24.66 -8.57 19.09
CA ASP A 88 -25.09 -7.57 18.11
C ASP A 88 -25.47 -6.25 18.78
N GLU A 89 -25.97 -6.29 20.01
CA GLU A 89 -26.42 -5.12 20.76
C GLU A 89 -25.23 -4.28 21.23
N ALA A 90 -24.12 -4.93 21.59
CA ALA A 90 -22.86 -4.28 21.91
C ALA A 90 -22.18 -3.60 20.69
N LEU A 91 -22.46 -4.08 19.48
CA LEU A 91 -22.02 -3.47 18.21
C LEU A 91 -22.88 -2.26 17.80
N ASN A 92 -24.08 -2.12 18.38
CA ASN A 92 -25.08 -1.12 18.04
C ASN A 92 -25.07 0.14 18.94
N ASN A 93 -24.02 0.35 19.75
CA ASN A 93 -23.93 1.51 20.63
C ASN A 93 -23.97 2.86 19.86
N ASN A 94 -25.21 3.41 19.88
CA ASN A 94 -25.73 4.74 19.60
C ASN A 94 -25.96 5.14 18.13
N GLU A 95 -27.25 5.18 17.74
CA GLU A 95 -28.07 6.35 17.30
C GLU A 95 -27.48 7.49 16.44
N ASN A 96 -26.26 7.34 15.97
CA ASN A 96 -25.79 7.98 14.77
C ASN A 96 -25.37 6.84 13.88
N ASP A 97 -25.98 6.79 12.70
CA ASP A 97 -25.45 6.16 11.50
C ASP A 97 -24.05 6.78 11.27
N LYS A 98 -23.09 6.37 12.11
CA LYS A 98 -21.77 6.97 12.25
C LYS A 98 -21.23 7.02 10.86
N ASP A 99 -20.80 8.20 10.46
CA ASP A 99 -20.17 8.45 9.18
C ASP A 99 -18.93 7.54 9.06
N TRP A 100 -19.17 6.28 8.66
CA TRP A 100 -18.16 5.23 8.57
C TRP A 100 -17.12 5.64 7.55
N ILE A 101 -17.54 6.47 6.58
CA ILE A 101 -16.68 7.13 5.61
C ILE A 101 -15.78 8.16 6.32
N ALA A 102 -16.30 9.02 7.20
CA ALA A 102 -15.46 9.94 7.98
C ALA A 102 -14.53 9.22 8.94
N TYR A 103 -15.00 8.17 9.65
CA TYR A 103 -14.13 7.34 10.48
C TYR A 103 -13.03 6.68 9.66
N TRP A 104 -13.37 6.12 8.48
CA TRP A 104 -12.41 5.54 7.56
C TRP A 104 -11.42 6.58 7.04
N ARG A 105 -11.87 7.80 6.69
CA ARG A 105 -11.01 8.92 6.26
C ARG A 105 -10.08 9.40 7.37
N LEU A 106 -10.52 9.31 8.63
CA LEU A 106 -9.67 9.61 9.80
C LEU A 106 -8.58 8.55 9.99
N LEU A 107 -8.94 7.26 9.86
CA LEU A 107 -8.01 6.14 9.97
C LEU A 107 -7.02 6.05 8.80
N PHE A 108 -7.49 6.35 7.59
CA PHE A 108 -6.79 6.23 6.32
C PHE A 108 -6.87 7.56 5.57
N LYS A 109 -6.07 8.51 6.02
CA LYS A 109 -5.95 9.81 5.35
C LYS A 109 -5.60 9.59 3.88
N LYS A 110 -6.35 10.25 3.00
CA LYS A 110 -6.08 10.22 1.56
C LYS A 110 -4.67 10.73 1.33
N VAL A 111 -3.83 9.92 0.70
CA VAL A 111 -2.50 10.36 0.27
C VAL A 111 -2.68 11.49 -0.73
N THR A 112 -2.19 12.67 -0.38
CA THR A 112 -2.25 13.85 -1.24
C THR A 112 -0.99 13.94 -2.11
N VAL A 113 -1.06 14.76 -3.17
CA VAL A 113 0.12 15.04 -4.00
C VAL A 113 1.19 15.74 -3.16
N GLU A 114 0.78 16.57 -2.20
CA GLU A 114 1.65 17.21 -1.23
C GLU A 114 2.36 16.20 -0.32
N ASP A 115 1.68 15.13 0.11
CA ASP A 115 2.31 14.06 0.90
C ASP A 115 3.35 13.30 0.09
N ILE A 116 3.10 13.05 -1.20
CA ILE A 116 4.06 12.42 -2.12
C ILE A 116 5.28 13.32 -2.29
N LYS A 117 5.09 14.63 -2.50
CA LYS A 117 6.18 15.60 -2.62
C LYS A 117 7.02 15.69 -1.34
N LYS A 118 6.38 15.77 -0.18
CA LYS A 118 7.06 15.76 1.12
C LYS A 118 7.87 14.47 1.33
N PHE A 119 7.33 13.32 0.91
CA PHE A 119 8.07 12.07 0.96
C PHE A 119 9.29 12.10 0.04
N GLU A 120 9.14 12.60 -1.20
CA GLU A 120 10.24 12.76 -2.15
C GLU A 120 11.35 13.66 -1.60
N GLU A 121 10.98 14.83 -1.04
CA GLU A 121 11.93 15.76 -0.41
C GLU A 121 12.66 15.13 0.79
N LYS A 122 11.96 14.34 1.59
CA LYS A 122 12.55 13.66 2.75
C LYS A 122 13.45 12.50 2.35
N TYR A 123 13.07 11.74 1.32
CA TYR A 123 13.78 10.53 0.89
C TYR A 123 15.04 10.87 0.08
N LYS A 124 14.98 11.85 -0.83
CA LYS A 124 16.14 12.21 -1.67
C LYS A 124 17.31 12.73 -0.83
N ASN A 125 18.49 12.17 -1.07
CA ASN A 125 19.75 12.41 -0.36
C ASN A 125 19.73 12.02 1.14
N SER A 126 18.74 11.22 1.56
CA SER A 126 18.69 10.68 2.92
C SER A 126 19.59 9.46 3.09
N GLU A 127 19.81 9.08 4.34
CA GLU A 127 20.47 7.81 4.69
C GLU A 127 19.63 6.60 4.23
N GLU A 128 18.29 6.72 4.28
CA GLU A 128 17.37 5.67 3.78
C GLU A 128 17.59 5.41 2.28
N GLU A 129 17.70 6.45 1.45
CA GLU A 129 17.98 6.29 0.02
C GLU A 129 19.36 5.63 -0.21
N ARG A 130 20.36 6.01 0.58
CA ARG A 130 21.71 5.43 0.50
C ARG A 130 21.69 3.94 0.82
N ASP A 131 20.99 3.54 1.87
CA ASP A 131 20.85 2.14 2.26
C ASP A 131 20.06 1.32 1.24
N ASP A 132 18.96 1.86 0.71
CA ASP A 132 18.18 1.22 -0.36
C ASP A 132 19.03 1.05 -1.63
N LEU A 133 19.79 2.07 -2.02
CA LEU A 133 20.73 2.00 -3.15
C LEU A 133 21.80 0.93 -2.93
N LYS A 134 22.38 0.85 -1.73
CA LYS A 134 23.35 -0.17 -1.37
C LYS A 134 22.76 -1.56 -1.46
N HIS A 135 21.55 -1.75 -0.90
CA HIS A 135 20.85 -3.03 -0.97
C HIS A 135 20.56 -3.43 -2.41
N ALA A 136 20.01 -2.53 -3.23
CA ALA A 136 19.74 -2.76 -4.64
C ALA A 136 21.03 -3.03 -5.44
N TYR A 137 22.11 -2.28 -5.17
CA TYR A 137 23.41 -2.45 -5.82
C TYR A 137 23.98 -3.85 -5.60
N LEU A 138 23.95 -4.33 -4.35
CA LEU A 138 24.40 -5.67 -3.99
C LEU A 138 23.49 -6.75 -4.58
N LYS A 139 22.16 -6.58 -4.46
CA LYS A 139 21.15 -7.53 -4.95
C LYS A 139 21.23 -7.74 -6.46
N PHE A 140 21.39 -6.66 -7.23
CA PHE A 140 21.42 -6.68 -8.69
C PHE A 140 22.84 -6.66 -9.28
N LYS A 141 23.87 -6.83 -8.45
CA LYS A 141 25.27 -6.89 -8.87
C LYS A 141 25.66 -5.72 -9.79
N GLY A 142 25.24 -4.52 -9.42
CA GLY A 142 25.53 -3.28 -10.15
C GLY A 142 24.78 -3.07 -11.47
N ASP A 143 23.74 -3.84 -11.79
CA ASP A 143 22.86 -3.55 -12.94
C ASP A 143 21.99 -2.31 -12.67
N PHE A 144 22.45 -1.15 -13.15
CA PHE A 144 21.86 0.14 -12.83
C PHE A 144 20.40 0.29 -13.29
N THR A 145 19.99 -0.38 -14.37
CA THR A 145 18.58 -0.35 -14.81
C THR A 145 17.67 -1.00 -13.77
N LYS A 146 18.07 -2.16 -13.25
CA LYS A 146 17.32 -2.85 -12.21
C LYS A 146 17.34 -2.10 -10.88
N ILE A 147 18.45 -1.44 -10.58
CA ILE A 147 18.56 -0.57 -9.39
C ILE A 147 17.52 0.54 -9.49
N LEU A 148 17.47 1.30 -10.59
CA LEU A 148 16.47 2.35 -10.79
C LEU A 148 15.03 1.83 -10.72
N GLU A 149 14.74 0.63 -11.25
CA GLU A 149 13.39 0.05 -11.17
C GLU A 149 12.95 -0.30 -9.74
N ASN A 150 13.88 -0.37 -8.77
CA ASN A 150 13.61 -0.79 -7.40
C ASN A 150 13.85 0.31 -6.36
N ILE A 151 14.26 1.52 -6.76
CA ILE A 151 14.50 2.65 -5.86
C ILE A 151 13.32 3.61 -5.91
N PHE A 152 12.86 4.06 -4.75
CA PHE A 152 11.77 5.03 -4.68
C PHE A 152 12.21 6.39 -5.22
N CYS A 153 11.26 7.11 -5.82
CA CYS A 153 11.48 8.47 -6.34
C CYS A 153 12.68 8.60 -7.30
N SER A 154 13.16 7.50 -7.89
CA SER A 154 14.24 7.55 -8.88
C SER A 154 13.66 7.96 -10.21
N THR A 155 13.88 9.23 -10.57
CA THR A 155 13.65 9.67 -11.94
C THR A 155 14.89 9.39 -12.78
N LEU A 156 14.75 9.39 -14.10
CA LEU A 156 15.90 9.21 -14.98
C LEU A 156 16.80 10.46 -15.05
N ASP A 157 16.33 11.60 -14.53
CA ASP A 157 17.14 12.80 -14.29
C ASP A 157 18.02 12.66 -13.04
N ASP A 158 17.68 11.75 -12.13
CA ASP A 158 18.47 11.45 -10.93
C ASP A 158 19.66 10.50 -11.22
N GLU A 159 19.82 9.99 -12.45
CA GLU A 159 20.84 8.99 -12.80
C GLU A 159 22.27 9.42 -12.41
N ASP A 160 22.64 10.68 -12.70
CA ASP A 160 23.99 11.18 -12.41
C ASP A 160 24.22 11.32 -10.89
N ARG A 161 23.19 11.78 -10.15
CA ARG A 161 23.21 11.90 -8.68
C ARG A 161 23.36 10.53 -8.01
N LEU A 162 22.53 9.57 -8.41
CA LEU A 162 22.53 8.21 -7.86
C LEU A 162 23.84 7.47 -8.16
N LYS A 163 24.41 7.67 -9.37
CA LYS A 163 25.73 7.14 -9.72
C LYS A 163 26.84 7.72 -8.87
N SER A 164 26.77 9.01 -8.56
CA SER A 164 27.73 9.67 -7.66
C SER A 164 27.69 9.04 -6.27
N ILE A 165 26.48 8.86 -5.71
CA ILE A 165 26.29 8.22 -4.38
C ILE A 165 26.85 6.80 -4.36
N ILE A 166 26.54 5.98 -5.37
CA ILE A 166 27.07 4.60 -5.45
C ILE A 166 28.59 4.59 -5.58
N THR A 167 29.17 5.49 -6.38
CA THR A 167 30.63 5.59 -6.53
C THR A 167 31.29 5.96 -5.20
N GLU A 168 30.70 6.90 -4.47
CA GLU A 168 31.15 7.26 -3.12
C GLU A 168 31.08 6.06 -2.16
N MET A 169 29.99 5.27 -2.21
CA MET A 169 29.86 4.07 -1.37
C MET A 169 30.89 2.99 -1.73
N ILE A 170 31.22 2.82 -3.01
CA ILE A 170 32.27 1.90 -3.45
C ILE A 170 33.63 2.30 -2.85
N GLU A 171 33.93 3.59 -2.79
CA GLU A 171 35.20 4.10 -2.26
C GLU A 171 35.24 4.09 -0.73
N LYS A 172 34.20 4.60 -0.06
CA LYS A 172 34.17 4.76 1.40
C LYS A 172 33.85 3.47 2.16
N GLU A 173 32.92 2.66 1.64
CA GLU A 173 32.42 1.45 2.30
C GLU A 173 32.97 0.17 1.68
N ASN A 174 33.93 0.29 0.75
CA ASN A 174 34.61 -0.82 0.09
C ASN A 174 33.65 -1.83 -0.57
N LEU A 175 32.57 -1.33 -1.21
CA LEU A 175 31.63 -2.18 -1.93
C LEU A 175 32.28 -2.85 -3.16
N PRO A 176 31.84 -4.07 -3.53
CA PRO A 176 32.38 -4.78 -4.68
C PRO A 176 32.15 -4.00 -5.99
N LYS A 177 33.23 -3.82 -6.77
CA LYS A 177 33.18 -3.16 -8.08
C LYS A 177 32.61 -4.10 -9.15
N TYR A 178 31.31 -4.03 -9.39
CA TYR A 178 30.69 -4.83 -10.44
C TYR A 178 30.89 -4.25 -11.84
N LYS A 179 31.32 -5.09 -12.79
CA LYS A 179 31.51 -4.71 -14.20
C LYS A 179 30.26 -4.13 -14.86
N ALA A 180 29.08 -4.60 -14.44
CA ALA A 180 27.80 -4.12 -14.95
C ALA A 180 27.59 -2.62 -14.66
N PHE A 181 28.16 -2.13 -13.55
CA PHE A 181 28.12 -0.72 -13.17
C PHE A 181 29.28 0.07 -13.78
N THR A 182 30.51 -0.41 -13.68
CA THR A 182 31.71 0.33 -14.13
C THR A 182 31.83 0.44 -15.65
N ASN A 183 31.38 -0.59 -16.38
CA ASN A 183 31.52 -0.68 -17.84
C ASN A 183 30.16 -0.60 -18.54
N GLU A 184 29.22 0.15 -17.96
CA GLU A 184 27.91 0.32 -18.57
C GLU A 184 28.04 0.94 -19.98
N SER A 185 27.42 0.30 -20.96
CA SER A 185 27.46 0.79 -22.35
C SER A 185 26.74 2.13 -22.48
N LYS A 186 27.39 3.10 -23.16
CA LYS A 186 26.77 4.37 -23.55
C LYS A 186 25.45 4.18 -24.32
N ASN A 187 25.30 3.08 -25.05
CA ASN A 187 24.06 2.75 -25.76
C ASN A 187 22.91 2.41 -24.82
N LYS A 188 23.18 1.73 -23.69
CA LYS A 188 22.17 1.44 -22.66
C LYS A 188 21.73 2.72 -21.96
N GLN A 189 22.67 3.59 -21.61
CA GLN A 189 22.39 4.91 -21.05
C GLN A 189 21.53 5.76 -22.01
N ALA A 190 21.92 5.82 -23.29
CA ALA A 190 21.16 6.54 -24.31
C ALA A 190 19.79 5.91 -24.60
N ALA A 191 19.64 4.59 -24.50
CA ALA A 191 18.35 3.92 -24.64
C ALA A 191 17.39 4.30 -23.49
N ARG A 192 17.88 4.37 -22.25
CA ARG A 192 17.07 4.83 -21.11
C ARG A 192 16.60 6.28 -21.31
N LYS A 193 17.51 7.19 -21.65
CA LYS A 193 17.17 8.61 -21.90
C LYS A 193 16.17 8.78 -23.06
N ARG A 194 16.22 7.92 -24.09
CA ARG A 194 15.25 7.92 -25.21
C ARG A 194 13.86 7.43 -24.79
N LYS A 195 13.76 6.40 -23.95
CA LYS A 195 12.47 5.87 -23.45
C LYS A 195 11.69 6.94 -22.65
N VAL A 196 12.39 7.79 -21.90
CA VAL A 196 11.81 8.91 -21.14
C VAL A 196 11.20 9.97 -22.05
N LYS A 197 11.98 10.42 -23.04
CA LYS A 197 11.52 11.47 -23.95
C LYS A 197 10.27 11.04 -24.71
N PHE A 198 10.10 9.75 -24.98
CA PHE A 198 8.89 9.21 -25.59
C PHE A 198 7.68 9.19 -24.64
N LEU A 199 7.88 8.85 -23.36
CA LEU A 199 6.81 8.85 -22.35
C LEU A 199 6.34 10.27 -22.01
N ASN A 200 7.27 11.20 -21.78
CA ASN A 200 6.94 12.60 -21.45
C ASN A 200 6.27 13.35 -22.61
N VAL A 201 6.47 12.92 -23.86
CA VAL A 201 5.78 13.50 -25.03
C VAL A 201 4.35 12.96 -25.15
N ASN A 202 4.09 11.71 -24.76
CA ASN A 202 2.75 11.13 -24.80
C ASN A 202 1.86 11.57 -23.62
N ASP A 203 2.43 12.08 -22.53
CA ASP A 203 1.67 12.71 -21.43
C ASP A 203 1.09 14.10 -21.80
N SER A 204 1.43 14.64 -22.98
CA SER A 204 0.82 15.86 -23.52
C SER A 204 -0.40 15.62 -24.43
N ILE A 205 -0.83 14.36 -24.59
CA ILE A 205 -2.14 14.03 -25.15
C ILE A 205 -3.09 13.84 -23.99
N THR A 206 -3.94 14.85 -23.75
CA THR A 206 -5.07 14.80 -22.82
C THR A 206 -5.79 13.46 -22.95
N LEU A 207 -5.74 12.62 -21.91
CA LEU A 207 -6.64 11.47 -21.79
C LEU A 207 -8.08 12.02 -21.78
N PRO A 208 -8.98 11.54 -22.66
CA PRO A 208 -10.38 11.92 -22.57
C PRO A 208 -10.90 11.44 -21.22
N ALA A 209 -11.51 12.36 -20.48
CA ALA A 209 -12.25 12.04 -19.27
C ALA A 209 -13.34 11.02 -19.63
N PHE A 210 -13.31 9.87 -18.95
CA PHE A 210 -14.40 8.91 -18.88
C PHE A 210 -14.85 8.81 -17.42
#